data_AF-A0A373NCJ2-F1
#
_entry.id   AF-A0A373NCJ2-F1
#
_cell.length_a   1.000
_cell.length_b   1.000
_cell.length_c   1.000
_cell.angle_alpha   90.00
_cell.angle_beta   90.00
_cell.angle_gamma   90.00
#
_symmetry.space_group_name_H-M   'P 1'
#
loop_
_entity.id
_entity.type
_entity.pdbx_description
1 polymer ?
#
loop_
_entity_poly.entity_id
_entity_poly.type
_entity_poly.pdbx_seq_one_letter_code
_entity_poly.pdbx_strand_id
1 'polypeptide(L)'
;MTNTKKRNLLAAGVILCALLSGIGTTMAYFTESAQETNVFTTGDLDIGLKEPEWDPKDNDGKNMYPGYTVYKNPTVKNITSDKNGEEPCYVRMIVDILDGDGADVTDSQALNLIYKTIYYDESFDGGYDKKEGTSTGLIQDRIPGYSLSELAAYPMVNPLWEKDTARSTASKLVYNYMGKNGDGILNIQEESTLFTNVVIPIDWNQTEMKKVGNYQLKVTAQAIQSKGFATQAEAYRMLDEEIKGGTLQEIRSAGVN
;
A
#
# COMPACT_ATOMS: atom_id res chain seq x y z
N MET A 1 -55.35 -6.37 -55.15
CA MET A 1 -54.01 -6.99 -55.04
C MET A 1 -53.68 -7.14 -53.58
N THR A 2 -53.39 -8.38 -53.20
CA THR A 2 -53.00 -8.88 -51.89
C THR A 2 -51.64 -8.34 -51.45
N ASN A 3 -51.50 -7.92 -50.18
CA ASN A 3 -50.61 -8.54 -49.19
C ASN A 3 -50.42 -7.66 -47.94
N THR A 4 -51.16 -8.01 -46.90
CA THR A 4 -50.66 -8.44 -45.58
C THR A 4 -49.24 -8.01 -45.16
N LYS A 5 -49.15 -7.22 -44.07
CA LYS A 5 -48.61 -7.69 -42.78
C LYS A 5 -49.01 -6.75 -41.63
N LYS A 6 -49.89 -7.25 -40.79
CA LYS A 6 -50.20 -6.76 -39.44
C LYS A 6 -49.02 -7.11 -38.50
N ARG A 7 -48.72 -6.22 -37.54
CA ARG A 7 -48.52 -6.58 -36.12
C ARG A 7 -48.52 -5.31 -35.23
N ASN A 8 -49.63 -5.18 -34.49
CA ASN A 8 -49.81 -4.66 -33.12
C ASN A 8 -49.59 -3.14 -32.91
N LEU A 9 -50.61 -2.27 -32.75
CA LEU A 9 -51.80 -2.29 -31.84
C LEU A 9 -51.32 -2.46 -30.38
N LEU A 10 -51.46 -1.52 -29.43
CA LEU A 10 -52.59 -0.73 -28.92
C LEU A 10 -52.01 0.37 -27.99
N ALA A 11 -52.43 1.65 -28.06
CA ALA A 11 -53.62 2.26 -27.41
C ALA A 11 -53.48 2.36 -25.87
N ALA A 12 -53.91 3.37 -25.13
CA ALA A 12 -54.84 4.48 -25.34
C ALA A 12 -54.52 5.58 -24.29
N GLY A 13 -54.82 6.85 -24.55
CA GLY A 13 -56.00 7.50 -23.94
C GLY A 13 -55.56 8.45 -22.81
N VAL A 14 -55.38 9.75 -23.08
CA VAL A 14 -56.39 10.82 -22.95
C VAL A 14 -56.91 11.00 -21.52
N ILE A 15 -56.81 12.22 -21.00
CA ILE A 15 -57.78 12.99 -20.17
C ILE A 15 -57.01 14.24 -19.69
N LEU A 16 -57.41 15.50 -19.85
CA LEU A 16 -58.52 16.15 -20.53
C LEU A 16 -58.18 17.65 -20.57
N CYS A 17 -58.40 18.30 -21.71
CA CYS A 17 -58.23 19.74 -21.91
C CYS A 17 -59.31 20.56 -21.18
N ALA A 18 -58.95 21.74 -20.70
CA ALA A 18 -59.83 22.91 -20.77
C ALA A 18 -59.00 24.20 -20.75
N LEU A 19 -58.44 24.56 -21.90
CA LEU A 19 -58.06 25.95 -22.17
C LEU A 19 -59.31 26.70 -22.62
N LEU A 20 -59.71 27.69 -21.83
CA LEU A 20 -60.62 28.74 -22.27
C LEU A 20 -59.85 29.72 -23.16
N SER A 21 -60.40 29.87 -24.35
CA SER A 21 -60.26 30.92 -25.37
C SER A 21 -59.50 32.20 -24.97
N GLY A 22 -58.59 32.65 -25.83
CA GLY A 22 -58.18 34.06 -25.85
C GLY A 22 -56.84 34.30 -26.52
N ILE A 23 -56.87 34.73 -27.78
CA ILE A 23 -55.72 35.28 -28.50
C ILE A 23 -55.26 36.53 -27.74
N GLY A 24 -54.08 36.47 -27.14
CA GLY A 24 -53.46 37.59 -26.43
C GLY A 24 -51.96 37.34 -26.31
N THR A 25 -51.20 38.12 -27.06
CA THR A 25 -49.74 38.01 -27.20
C THR A 25 -49.02 38.23 -25.88
N THR A 26 -48.43 37.18 -25.33
CA THR A 26 -47.17 37.28 -24.58
C THR A 26 -46.35 36.05 -24.92
N MET A 27 -45.11 36.26 -25.36
CA MET A 27 -44.13 35.19 -25.54
C MET A 27 -44.09 34.34 -24.27
N ALA A 28 -44.53 33.09 -24.34
CA ALA A 28 -44.19 32.13 -23.30
C ALA A 28 -42.69 31.85 -23.46
N TYR A 29 -41.89 32.50 -22.62
CA TYR A 29 -40.55 32.05 -22.31
C TYR A 29 -40.66 30.59 -21.84
N PHE A 30 -40.36 29.64 -22.73
CA PHE A 30 -39.95 28.31 -22.27
C PHE A 30 -38.56 28.47 -21.68
N THR A 31 -38.49 28.92 -20.43
CA THR A 31 -37.32 28.68 -19.61
C THR A 31 -37.41 27.22 -19.19
N GLU A 32 -36.82 26.34 -19.99
CA GLU A 32 -36.49 25.00 -19.51
C GLU A 32 -35.32 25.17 -18.53
N SER A 33 -35.63 25.20 -17.24
CA SER A 33 -34.59 25.07 -16.22
C SER A 33 -34.32 23.59 -16.00
N ALA A 34 -33.47 23.00 -16.84
CA ALA A 34 -32.76 21.78 -16.45
C ALA A 34 -31.72 22.20 -15.41
N GLN A 35 -32.00 21.96 -14.12
CA GLN A 35 -30.96 22.02 -13.10
C GLN A 35 -30.12 20.76 -13.20
N GLU A 36 -29.02 20.84 -13.95
CA GLU A 36 -27.92 19.88 -13.85
C GLU A 36 -27.17 20.16 -12.54
N THR A 37 -27.36 19.30 -11.54
CA THR A 37 -26.58 19.37 -10.30
C THR A 37 -25.25 18.69 -10.55
N ASN A 38 -24.21 19.46 -10.84
CA ASN A 38 -22.84 18.95 -10.88
C ASN A 38 -22.38 18.70 -9.44
N VAL A 39 -22.32 17.44 -9.04
CA VAL A 39 -21.68 17.03 -7.80
C VAL A 39 -20.17 16.98 -8.02
N PHE A 40 -19.44 17.87 -7.37
CA PHE A 40 -17.98 17.85 -7.34
C PHE A 40 -17.53 17.05 -6.12
N THR A 41 -16.88 15.90 -6.32
CA THR A 41 -16.27 15.10 -5.26
C THR A 41 -14.81 15.52 -5.07
N THR A 42 -14.37 15.67 -3.82
CA THR A 42 -12.95 15.83 -3.45
C THR A 42 -12.41 14.48 -3.01
N GLY A 43 -11.22 14.11 -3.49
CA GLY A 43 -10.61 12.81 -3.22
C GLY A 43 -10.47 12.48 -1.74
N ASP A 44 -10.72 11.22 -1.39
CA ASP A 44 -10.72 10.70 0.00
C ASP A 44 -9.70 9.56 0.10
N LEU A 45 -8.40 9.86 0.06
CA LEU A 45 -7.35 8.84 0.09
C LEU A 45 -7.13 8.32 1.51
N ASP A 46 -7.26 7.01 1.69
CA ASP A 46 -6.94 6.29 2.93
C ASP A 46 -6.05 5.07 2.64
N ILE A 47 -4.97 4.93 3.42
CA ILE A 47 -4.05 3.78 3.35
C ILE A 47 -3.95 3.08 4.69
N GLY A 48 -3.84 1.77 4.65
CA GLY A 48 -3.58 0.95 5.81
C GLY A 48 -2.18 0.37 5.77
N LEU A 49 -1.49 0.29 6.92
CA LEU A 49 -0.24 -0.46 7.07
C LEU A 49 -0.37 -1.43 8.26
N LYS A 50 -0.10 -2.71 8.02
CA LYS A 50 -0.12 -3.76 9.05
C LYS A 50 1.09 -4.69 8.93
N GLU A 51 1.45 -5.29 10.06
CA GLU A 51 2.38 -6.42 10.19
C GLU A 51 1.59 -7.54 10.91
N PRO A 52 0.66 -8.23 10.22
CA PRO A 52 -0.36 -9.05 10.90
C PRO A 52 0.21 -10.22 11.71
N GLU A 53 1.41 -10.69 11.38
CA GLU A 53 2.07 -11.85 11.96
C GLU A 53 3.12 -11.47 13.02
N TRP A 54 3.41 -10.18 13.20
CA TRP A 54 4.35 -9.70 14.22
C TRP A 54 3.64 -9.44 15.55
N ASP A 55 3.99 -10.18 16.62
CA ASP A 55 3.51 -9.91 17.98
C ASP A 55 4.66 -9.83 19.01
N PRO A 56 4.97 -8.63 19.55
CA PRO A 56 5.96 -8.46 20.62
C PRO A 56 5.67 -9.27 21.91
N LYS A 57 4.40 -9.67 22.13
CA LYS A 57 3.97 -10.49 23.28
C LYS A 57 4.32 -11.96 23.11
N ASP A 58 4.48 -12.42 21.88
CA ASP A 58 4.91 -13.79 21.55
C ASP A 58 6.44 -13.92 21.53
N ASN A 59 7.15 -12.86 21.93
CA ASN A 59 8.61 -12.73 21.97
C ASN A 59 9.28 -12.66 20.59
N ASP A 60 8.54 -12.27 19.56
CA ASP A 60 9.13 -11.94 18.26
C ASP A 60 10.22 -10.88 18.38
N GLY A 61 11.35 -11.12 17.71
CA GLY A 61 12.53 -10.27 17.75
C GLY A 61 13.31 -10.27 19.07
N LYS A 62 12.91 -11.04 20.09
CA LYS A 62 13.66 -11.16 21.36
C LYS A 62 14.60 -12.36 21.34
N ASN A 63 15.77 -12.20 21.96
CA ASN A 63 16.78 -13.27 22.12
C ASN A 63 17.19 -13.94 20.79
N MET A 64 17.30 -13.16 19.71
CA MET A 64 17.72 -13.66 18.39
C MET A 64 19.05 -14.43 18.47
N TYR A 65 19.11 -15.57 17.79
CA TYR A 65 20.27 -16.47 17.74
C TYR A 65 20.52 -16.96 16.30
N PRO A 66 21.74 -17.44 15.95
CA PRO A 66 22.00 -18.02 14.65
C PRO A 66 21.00 -19.14 14.30
N GLY A 67 20.29 -18.97 13.19
CA GLY A 67 19.19 -19.84 12.74
C GLY A 67 17.78 -19.33 13.07
N TYR A 68 17.63 -18.25 13.84
CA TYR A 68 16.34 -17.63 14.14
C TYR A 68 15.66 -17.13 12.85
N THR A 69 14.36 -17.42 12.68
CA THR A 69 13.56 -16.99 11.53
C THR A 69 12.18 -16.60 12.01
N VAL A 70 11.72 -15.39 11.68
CA VAL A 70 10.41 -14.87 12.08
C VAL A 70 9.73 -14.11 10.93
N TYR A 71 8.41 -14.19 10.85
CA TYR A 71 7.62 -13.37 9.94
C TYR A 71 7.45 -11.95 10.49
N LYS A 72 7.41 -10.98 9.58
CA LYS A 72 7.16 -9.57 9.93
C LYS A 72 6.27 -8.87 8.90
N ASN A 73 6.44 -9.23 7.63
CA ASN A 73 5.51 -8.96 6.54
C ASN A 73 4.77 -7.60 6.54
N PRO A 74 5.49 -6.46 6.63
CA PRO A 74 4.86 -5.15 6.55
C PRO A 74 4.15 -4.98 5.21
N THR A 75 2.83 -4.86 5.29
CA THR A 75 1.89 -4.90 4.16
C THR A 75 1.07 -3.62 4.15
N VAL A 76 1.14 -2.90 3.04
CA VAL A 76 0.31 -1.72 2.79
C VAL A 76 -0.91 -2.11 1.97
N LYS A 77 -2.04 -1.47 2.23
CA LYS A 77 -3.28 -1.62 1.46
C LYS A 77 -3.93 -0.27 1.20
N ASN A 78 -4.43 -0.05 0.00
CA ASN A 78 -5.31 1.09 -0.28
C ASN A 78 -6.72 0.75 0.22
N ILE A 79 -7.11 1.34 1.35
CA ILE A 79 -8.39 1.07 2.03
C ILE A 79 -9.45 2.15 1.73
N THR A 80 -9.14 3.07 0.83
CA THR A 80 -10.04 4.12 0.35
C THR A 80 -11.41 3.56 -0.07
N SER A 81 -12.47 4.30 0.25
CA SER A 81 -13.81 3.98 -0.23
C SER A 81 -13.93 4.26 -1.74
N ASP A 82 -14.50 3.31 -2.47
CA ASP A 82 -14.82 3.43 -3.91
C ASP A 82 -16.01 4.35 -4.22
N LYS A 83 -16.63 4.98 -3.20
CA LYS A 83 -17.79 5.86 -3.35
C LYS A 83 -17.56 7.04 -4.30
N ASN A 84 -16.32 7.50 -4.40
CA ASN A 84 -15.93 8.63 -5.25
C ASN A 84 -15.22 8.19 -6.55
N GLY A 85 -15.28 6.89 -6.88
CA GLY A 85 -14.64 6.29 -8.05
C GLY A 85 -13.33 5.58 -7.71
N GLU A 86 -12.55 5.26 -8.74
CA GLU A 86 -11.23 4.66 -8.61
C GLU A 86 -10.28 5.71 -8.01
N GLU A 87 -9.84 5.57 -6.77
CA GLU A 87 -8.90 6.47 -6.07
C GLU A 87 -7.50 5.82 -5.99
N PRO A 88 -6.78 5.69 -7.12
CA PRO A 88 -5.45 5.12 -7.14
C PRO A 88 -4.44 6.03 -6.44
N CYS A 89 -3.41 5.42 -5.85
CA CYS A 89 -2.35 6.15 -5.18
C CYS A 89 -0.96 5.63 -5.54
N TYR A 90 0.02 6.51 -5.37
CA TYR A 90 1.43 6.14 -5.27
C TYR A 90 1.77 5.92 -3.80
N VAL A 91 2.52 4.85 -3.50
CA VAL A 91 2.87 4.47 -2.13
C VAL A 91 4.37 4.28 -2.00
N ARG A 92 4.94 4.76 -0.90
CA ARG A 92 6.30 4.41 -0.49
C ARG A 92 6.32 3.89 0.93
N MET A 93 7.22 2.97 1.20
CA MET A 93 7.49 2.45 2.53
C MET A 93 8.89 2.81 2.98
N ILE A 94 9.03 3.14 4.25
CA ILE A 94 10.26 3.59 4.88
C ILE A 94 10.59 2.61 5.99
N VAL A 95 11.81 2.09 6.00
CA VAL A 95 12.35 1.25 7.07
C VAL A 95 13.45 2.05 7.76
N ASP A 96 13.16 2.54 8.97
CA ASP A 96 14.18 3.11 9.85
C ASP A 96 14.83 1.97 10.65
N ILE A 97 16.16 1.93 10.63
CA ILE A 97 17.00 0.96 11.33
C ILE A 97 17.59 1.65 12.55
N LEU A 98 17.01 1.31 13.69
CA LEU A 98 17.32 1.92 14.98
C LEU A 98 18.06 0.92 15.86
N ASP A 99 18.82 1.41 16.82
CA ASP A 99 19.43 0.58 17.85
C ASP A 99 18.40 0.19 18.93
N GLY A 100 18.84 -0.54 19.95
CA GLY A 100 17.99 -0.96 21.07
C GLY A 100 17.38 0.20 21.86
N ASP A 101 17.95 1.40 21.79
CA ASP A 101 17.46 2.60 22.49
C ASP A 101 16.57 3.47 21.57
N GLY A 102 16.42 3.08 20.30
CA GLY A 102 15.57 3.77 19.31
C GLY A 102 16.28 4.91 18.58
N ALA A 103 17.61 5.01 18.68
CA ALA A 103 18.41 5.96 17.90
C ALA A 103 18.88 5.34 16.57
N ASP A 104 19.21 6.17 15.57
CA ASP A 104 19.73 5.68 14.29
C ASP A 104 21.01 4.85 14.46
N VAL A 105 21.06 3.67 13.85
CA VAL A 105 22.30 2.88 13.81
C VAL A 105 23.30 3.57 12.88
N THR A 106 24.47 3.91 13.40
CA THR A 106 25.53 4.62 12.64
C THR A 106 26.70 3.72 12.23
N ASP A 107 26.88 2.55 12.85
CA ASP A 107 27.94 1.61 12.50
C ASP A 107 27.60 0.92 11.16
N SER A 108 28.36 1.23 10.11
CA SER A 108 28.13 0.68 8.77
C SER A 108 28.31 -0.84 8.70
N GLN A 109 29.15 -1.44 9.55
CA GLN A 109 29.28 -2.90 9.61
C GLN A 109 28.03 -3.54 10.22
N ALA A 110 27.47 -2.92 11.28
CA ALA A 110 26.22 -3.37 11.88
C ALA A 110 25.06 -3.25 10.87
N LEU A 111 24.94 -2.12 10.17
CA LEU A 111 23.94 -1.93 9.11
C LEU A 111 24.05 -2.98 8.00
N ASN A 112 25.27 -3.25 7.51
CA ASN A 112 25.48 -4.27 6.47
C ASN A 112 25.09 -5.68 6.93
N LEU A 113 25.22 -5.98 8.23
CA LEU A 113 24.74 -7.25 8.78
C LEU A 113 23.22 -7.24 8.95
N ILE A 114 22.61 -6.14 9.42
CA ILE A 114 21.15 -5.99 9.54
C ILE A 114 20.48 -6.14 8.16
N TYR A 115 21.05 -5.59 7.08
CA TYR A 115 20.51 -5.80 5.73
C TYR A 115 20.45 -7.27 5.33
N LYS A 116 21.40 -8.09 5.81
CA LYS A 116 21.46 -9.53 5.58
C LYS A 116 20.53 -10.32 6.51
N THR A 117 19.65 -9.66 7.26
CA THR A 117 18.59 -10.34 8.00
C THR A 117 17.24 -10.21 7.33
N ILE A 118 17.08 -9.30 6.36
CA ILE A 118 15.77 -8.96 5.80
C ILE A 118 15.61 -9.67 4.46
N TYR A 119 14.51 -10.42 4.31
CA TYR A 119 14.26 -11.21 3.11
C TYR A 119 12.79 -11.17 2.68
N TYR A 120 12.58 -11.29 1.39
CA TYR A 120 11.29 -11.52 0.77
C TYR A 120 11.22 -12.92 0.17
N ASP A 121 10.22 -13.68 0.59
CA ASP A 121 9.85 -14.97 0.03
C ASP A 121 8.55 -14.83 -0.76
N GLU A 122 8.64 -15.04 -2.08
CA GLU A 122 7.49 -14.99 -2.99
C GLU A 122 6.42 -16.05 -2.69
N SER A 123 6.78 -17.12 -1.97
CA SER A 123 5.87 -18.19 -1.58
C SER A 123 5.06 -17.89 -0.33
N PHE A 124 5.29 -16.75 0.33
CA PHE A 124 4.57 -16.35 1.53
C PHE A 124 3.09 -16.08 1.21
N ASP A 125 2.21 -16.93 1.73
CA ASP A 125 0.76 -16.81 1.65
C ASP A 125 0.19 -16.08 2.88
N GLY A 126 0.51 -14.80 3.01
CA GLY A 126 -0.09 -13.87 3.98
C GLY A 126 -0.76 -12.68 3.28
N GLY A 127 -1.18 -11.68 4.05
CA GLY A 127 -1.82 -10.49 3.48
C GLY A 127 -2.44 -9.58 4.54
N TYR A 128 -2.89 -8.40 4.14
CA TYR A 128 -3.30 -7.32 5.06
C TYR A 128 -4.42 -7.72 6.03
N ASP A 129 -5.35 -8.57 5.60
CA ASP A 129 -6.49 -9.03 6.39
C ASP A 129 -6.36 -10.49 6.87
N LYS A 130 -5.24 -11.15 6.56
CA LYS A 130 -4.93 -12.49 7.07
C LYS A 130 -4.20 -12.36 8.40
N LYS A 131 -4.62 -13.13 9.41
CA LYS A 131 -3.97 -13.14 10.73
C LYS A 131 -2.74 -14.04 10.79
N GLU A 132 -2.67 -15.02 9.91
CA GLU A 132 -1.60 -16.01 9.87
C GLU A 132 -1.20 -16.24 8.41
N GLY A 133 0.09 -16.12 8.15
CA GLY A 133 0.73 -16.39 6.87
C GLY A 133 1.64 -17.61 6.98
N THR A 134 1.83 -18.31 5.87
CA THR A 134 2.80 -19.42 5.79
C THR A 134 3.61 -19.29 4.52
N SER A 135 4.87 -19.70 4.55
CA SER A 135 5.71 -19.78 3.35
C SER A 135 6.22 -21.20 3.14
N THR A 136 6.54 -21.53 1.89
CA THR A 136 7.20 -22.81 1.57
C THR A 136 8.72 -22.67 1.40
N GLY A 137 9.23 -21.45 1.22
CA GLY A 137 10.67 -21.14 1.15
C GLY A 137 11.32 -20.88 2.52
N LEU A 138 10.97 -19.77 3.17
CA LEU A 138 11.51 -19.26 4.44
C LEU A 138 10.54 -19.51 5.60
N ILE A 139 10.42 -20.78 5.98
CA ILE A 139 9.56 -21.26 7.06
C ILE A 139 10.04 -20.73 8.42
N GLN A 140 9.16 -20.04 9.14
CA GLN A 140 9.37 -19.62 10.52
C GLN A 140 9.76 -20.81 11.43
N ASP A 141 10.71 -20.57 12.34
CA ASP A 141 11.22 -21.56 13.31
C ASP A 141 11.80 -22.87 12.72
N ARG A 142 12.20 -22.87 11.43
CA ARG A 142 12.89 -24.04 10.81
C ARG A 142 14.16 -24.42 11.60
N ILE A 143 14.34 -25.72 11.87
CA ILE A 143 15.57 -26.29 12.43
C ILE A 143 16.15 -27.38 11.52
N PRO A 144 17.44 -27.33 11.12
CA PRO A 144 18.35 -26.19 11.32
C PRO A 144 17.84 -24.96 10.58
N GLY A 145 18.19 -23.76 11.03
CA GLY A 145 17.86 -22.52 10.32
C GLY A 145 18.57 -22.41 8.97
N TYR A 146 18.48 -21.23 8.35
CA TYR A 146 19.00 -21.00 7.00
C TYR A 146 20.46 -20.52 7.00
N SER A 147 21.25 -21.02 6.06
CA SER A 147 22.60 -20.53 5.76
C SER A 147 22.59 -19.31 4.86
N LEU A 148 23.67 -18.53 4.88
CA LEU A 148 23.91 -17.43 3.94
C LEU A 148 23.83 -17.90 2.47
N SER A 149 24.25 -19.13 2.18
CA SER A 149 24.16 -19.69 0.83
C SER A 149 22.73 -19.97 0.38
N GLU A 150 21.86 -20.46 1.28
CA GLU A 150 20.44 -20.64 0.99
C GLU A 150 19.75 -19.28 0.82
N LEU A 151 20.07 -18.35 1.70
CA LEU A 151 19.47 -17.01 1.72
C LEU A 151 19.84 -16.17 0.49
N ALA A 152 20.94 -16.49 -0.21
CA ALA A 152 21.34 -15.80 -1.44
C ALA A 152 20.32 -15.97 -2.60
N ALA A 153 19.39 -16.93 -2.50
CA ALA A 153 18.32 -17.11 -3.47
C ALA A 153 17.15 -16.13 -3.28
N TYR A 154 17.08 -15.44 -2.14
CA TYR A 154 15.96 -14.57 -1.78
C TYR A 154 16.36 -13.10 -1.91
N PRO A 155 15.55 -12.25 -2.56
CA PRO A 155 15.78 -10.82 -2.56
C PRO A 155 15.51 -10.26 -1.15
N MET A 156 16.13 -9.12 -0.84
CA MET A 156 15.90 -8.44 0.44
C MET A 156 14.45 -7.93 0.56
N VAL A 157 13.91 -7.41 -0.54
CA VAL A 157 12.55 -6.86 -0.62
C VAL A 157 11.83 -7.43 -1.84
N ASN A 158 10.51 -7.35 -1.80
CA ASN A 158 9.62 -7.73 -2.88
C ASN A 158 10.01 -7.00 -4.18
N PRO A 159 10.21 -7.72 -5.31
CA PRO A 159 10.56 -7.12 -6.61
C PRO A 159 9.57 -6.08 -7.16
N LEU A 160 8.37 -5.99 -6.59
CA LEU A 160 7.40 -4.92 -6.90
C LEU A 160 7.77 -3.58 -6.24
N TRP A 161 8.87 -3.51 -5.50
CA TRP A 161 9.35 -2.32 -4.81
C TRP A 161 10.76 -1.98 -5.26
N GLU A 162 11.02 -0.69 -5.49
CA GLU A 162 12.32 -0.18 -5.89
C GLU A 162 12.89 0.76 -4.83
N LYS A 163 14.19 0.63 -4.52
CA LYS A 163 14.85 1.49 -3.54
C LYS A 163 15.03 2.90 -4.11
N ASP A 164 14.48 3.89 -3.41
CA ASP A 164 14.72 5.30 -3.66
C ASP A 164 16.09 5.70 -3.08
N THR A 165 17.11 5.70 -3.93
CA THR A 165 18.47 6.05 -3.52
C THR A 165 18.65 7.52 -3.14
N ALA A 166 17.78 8.42 -3.62
CA ALA A 166 17.87 9.84 -3.33
C ALA A 166 17.34 10.16 -1.92
N ARG A 167 16.34 9.41 -1.45
CA ARG A 167 15.72 9.59 -0.12
C ARG A 167 16.25 8.65 0.95
N SER A 168 16.90 7.56 0.54
CA SER A 168 17.51 6.62 1.48
C SER A 168 18.81 7.15 2.07
N THR A 169 19.05 6.86 3.34
CA THR A 169 20.34 6.93 4.01
C THR A 169 20.82 5.50 4.32
N ALA A 170 21.89 5.36 5.10
CA ALA A 170 22.34 4.04 5.56
C ALA A 170 21.38 3.45 6.62
N SER A 171 20.88 4.24 7.57
CA SER A 171 19.92 3.78 8.59
C SER A 171 18.46 3.93 8.17
N LYS A 172 18.17 4.63 7.07
CA LYS A 172 16.81 4.86 6.58
C LYS A 172 16.65 4.39 5.15
N LEU A 173 15.88 3.34 4.93
CA LEU A 173 15.66 2.76 3.61
C LEU A 173 14.28 3.17 3.09
N VAL A 174 14.23 3.83 1.94
CA VAL A 174 12.98 4.25 1.30
C VAL A 174 12.76 3.40 0.06
N TYR A 175 11.59 2.80 -0.05
CA TYR A 175 11.17 1.95 -1.17
C TYR A 175 9.87 2.47 -1.77
N ASN A 176 9.87 2.67 -3.08
CA ASN A 176 8.70 3.09 -3.84
C ASN A 176 8.02 1.86 -4.44
N TYR A 177 6.70 1.77 -4.33
CA TYR A 177 5.94 0.71 -4.97
C TYR A 177 5.95 0.95 -6.48
N MET A 178 6.27 -0.08 -7.25
CA MET A 178 6.32 -0.06 -8.72
C MET A 178 5.16 -0.83 -9.35
N GLY A 179 4.51 -1.71 -8.58
CA GLY A 179 3.41 -2.54 -9.07
C GLY A 179 3.84 -3.54 -10.15
N LYS A 180 2.92 -4.44 -10.52
CA LYS A 180 3.21 -5.51 -11.49
C LYS A 180 3.47 -4.97 -12.90
N ASN A 181 2.88 -3.81 -13.21
CA ASN A 181 2.97 -3.17 -14.52
C ASN A 181 4.09 -2.11 -14.59
N GLY A 182 4.78 -1.83 -13.48
CA GLY A 182 5.80 -0.78 -13.41
C GLY A 182 5.25 0.65 -13.38
N ASP A 183 3.95 0.83 -13.20
CA ASP A 183 3.30 2.15 -13.15
C ASP A 183 3.30 2.78 -11.75
N GLY A 184 3.62 2.00 -10.71
CA GLY A 184 3.64 2.41 -9.31
C GLY A 184 2.26 2.61 -8.68
N ILE A 185 1.19 2.19 -9.36
CA ILE A 185 -0.18 2.44 -8.94
C ILE A 185 -0.68 1.34 -8.02
N LEU A 186 -1.14 1.72 -6.83
CA LEU A 186 -1.90 0.87 -5.92
C LEU A 186 -3.39 1.26 -5.95
N ASN A 187 -4.21 0.42 -6.58
CA ASN A 187 -5.65 0.66 -6.69
C ASN A 187 -6.38 0.35 -5.37
N ILE A 188 -7.62 0.81 -5.26
CA ILE A 188 -8.50 0.50 -4.13
C ILE A 188 -8.55 -1.02 -3.90
N GLN A 189 -8.45 -1.44 -2.64
CA GLN A 189 -8.35 -2.83 -2.17
C GLN A 189 -7.09 -3.61 -2.57
N GLU A 190 -6.21 -3.05 -3.42
CA GLU A 190 -4.91 -3.67 -3.66
C GLU A 190 -3.99 -3.49 -2.45
N GLU A 191 -3.14 -4.48 -2.25
CA GLU A 191 -2.16 -4.52 -1.18
C GLU A 191 -0.82 -5.04 -1.69
N SER A 192 0.24 -4.69 -0.99
CA SER A 192 1.58 -5.19 -1.28
C SER A 192 2.43 -5.24 -0.02
N THR A 193 3.17 -6.33 0.13
CA THR A 193 4.12 -6.59 1.23
C THR A 193 5.53 -6.20 0.80
N LEU A 194 6.27 -5.47 1.64
CA LEU A 194 7.62 -5.01 1.32
C LEU A 194 8.68 -6.11 1.45
N PHE A 195 8.70 -6.83 2.56
CA PHE A 195 9.54 -8.01 2.81
C PHE A 195 8.75 -8.96 3.72
N THR A 196 9.11 -10.23 3.84
CA THR A 196 8.30 -11.21 4.59
C THR A 196 8.95 -11.65 5.88
N ASN A 197 10.28 -11.79 5.89
CA ASN A 197 11.00 -12.46 6.96
C ASN A 197 12.15 -11.61 7.50
N VAL A 198 12.41 -11.80 8.80
CA VAL A 198 13.72 -11.56 9.40
C VAL A 198 14.37 -12.91 9.70
N VAL A 199 15.58 -13.13 9.18
CA VAL A 199 16.35 -14.38 9.33
C VAL A 199 17.75 -14.06 9.86
N ILE A 200 18.18 -14.73 10.93
CA ILE A 200 19.56 -14.72 11.39
C ILE A 200 20.27 -15.96 10.83
N PRO A 201 21.28 -15.81 9.96
CA PRO A 201 21.92 -16.96 9.32
C PRO A 201 22.62 -17.88 10.32
N ILE A 202 22.62 -19.19 10.06
CA ILE A 202 23.34 -20.19 10.90
C ILE A 202 24.87 -20.03 10.84
N ASP A 203 25.38 -19.37 9.79
CA ASP A 203 26.83 -19.11 9.61
C ASP A 203 27.37 -18.02 10.55
N TRP A 204 26.50 -17.25 11.20
CA TRP A 204 26.90 -16.18 12.10
C TRP A 204 27.42 -16.76 13.42
N ASN A 205 28.51 -16.18 13.91
CA ASN A 205 29.09 -16.49 15.20
C ASN A 205 28.93 -15.31 16.17
N GLN A 206 29.54 -15.41 17.36
CA GLN A 206 29.45 -14.35 18.38
C GLN A 206 29.96 -12.99 17.90
N THR A 207 30.85 -12.95 16.92
CA THR A 207 31.40 -11.70 16.35
C THR A 207 30.31 -10.95 15.61
N GLU A 208 29.62 -11.61 14.67
CA GLU A 208 28.52 -11.00 13.91
C GLU A 208 27.35 -10.65 14.85
N MET A 209 26.99 -11.56 15.76
CA MET A 209 25.90 -11.32 16.71
C MET A 209 26.17 -10.12 17.62
N LYS A 210 27.39 -9.97 18.14
CA LYS A 210 27.79 -8.79 18.93
C LYS A 210 27.82 -7.52 18.09
N LYS A 211 28.19 -7.63 16.80
CA LYS A 211 28.27 -6.48 15.91
C LYS A 211 26.88 -5.96 15.54
N VAL A 212 25.92 -6.85 15.31
CA VAL A 212 24.51 -6.45 15.07
C VAL A 212 23.89 -5.84 16.32
N GLY A 213 24.14 -6.45 17.48
CA GLY A 213 23.55 -5.99 18.73
C GLY A 213 22.01 -6.02 18.71
N ASN A 214 21.39 -5.24 19.60
CA ASN A 214 19.95 -5.04 19.56
C ASN A 214 19.62 -3.96 18.53
N TYR A 215 18.66 -4.24 17.65
CA TYR A 215 18.18 -3.29 16.66
C TYR A 215 16.67 -3.38 16.51
N GLN A 216 16.08 -2.32 15.96
CA GLN A 216 14.67 -2.22 15.63
C GLN A 216 14.53 -1.89 14.15
N LEU A 217 13.54 -2.50 13.51
CA LEU A 217 13.10 -2.11 12.17
C LEU A 217 11.74 -1.44 12.33
N LYS A 218 11.69 -0.12 12.18
CA LYS A 218 10.47 0.66 12.24
C LYS A 218 9.99 0.92 10.83
N VAL A 219 8.78 0.46 10.50
CA VAL A 219 8.22 0.59 9.15
C VAL A 219 7.12 1.64 9.13
N THR A 220 7.19 2.56 8.16
CA THR A 220 6.19 3.61 7.93
C THR A 220 5.75 3.58 6.46
N ALA A 221 4.46 3.80 6.19
CA ALA A 221 3.95 3.95 4.83
C ALA A 221 3.50 5.40 4.60
N GLN A 222 3.71 5.89 3.39
CA GLN A 222 3.24 7.20 2.95
C GLN A 222 2.62 7.05 1.56
N ALA A 223 1.52 7.74 1.32
CA ALA A 223 0.86 7.72 0.03
C ALA A 223 0.40 9.10 -0.40
N ILE A 224 0.25 9.25 -1.71
CA ILE A 224 -0.31 10.41 -2.37
C ILE A 224 -1.21 9.94 -3.50
N GLN A 225 -2.32 10.63 -3.75
CA GLN A 225 -3.19 10.30 -4.88
C GLN A 225 -2.38 10.37 -6.18
N SER A 226 -2.58 9.41 -7.08
CA SER A 226 -1.87 9.43 -8.35
C SER A 226 -2.50 10.39 -9.35
N LYS A 227 -3.83 10.58 -9.25
CA LYS A 227 -4.56 11.57 -10.06
C LYS A 227 -4.03 12.97 -9.77
N GLY A 228 -3.75 13.71 -10.84
CA GLY A 228 -3.20 15.07 -10.76
C GLY A 228 -1.70 15.15 -11.01
N PHE A 229 -1.01 14.01 -11.16
CA PHE A 229 0.42 13.96 -11.49
C PHE A 229 0.67 13.25 -12.81
N ALA A 230 1.63 13.75 -13.59
CA ALA A 230 2.04 13.08 -14.82
C ALA A 230 2.95 11.88 -14.53
N THR A 231 3.65 11.88 -13.39
CA THR A 231 4.60 10.84 -13.00
C THR A 231 4.62 10.61 -11.49
N GLN A 232 4.99 9.40 -11.07
CA GLN A 232 5.24 9.07 -9.68
C GLN A 232 6.32 9.97 -9.04
N ALA A 233 7.40 10.27 -9.78
CA ALA A 233 8.47 11.13 -9.30
C ALA A 233 7.98 12.55 -8.96
N GLU A 234 7.09 13.11 -9.79
CA GLU A 234 6.43 14.39 -9.53
C GLU A 234 5.57 14.33 -8.28
N ALA A 235 4.76 13.27 -8.13
CA ALA A 235 3.91 13.07 -6.96
C ALA A 235 4.74 13.00 -5.66
N TYR A 236 5.84 12.24 -5.63
CA TYR A 236 6.70 12.18 -4.44
C TYR A 236 7.43 13.49 -4.15
N ARG A 237 7.76 14.30 -5.16
CA ARG A 237 8.30 15.65 -4.91
C ARG A 237 7.29 16.51 -4.17
N MET A 238 6.02 16.48 -4.59
CA MET A 238 4.95 17.20 -3.90
C MET A 238 4.69 16.67 -2.50
N LEU A 239 4.68 15.34 -2.34
CA LEU A 239 4.55 14.70 -1.03
C LEU A 239 5.65 15.17 -0.06
N ASP A 240 6.90 15.29 -0.52
CA ASP A 240 7.99 15.81 0.30
C ASP A 240 7.81 17.28 0.69
N GLU A 241 7.22 18.09 -0.19
CA GLU A 241 6.89 19.49 0.08
C GLU A 241 5.79 19.60 1.15
N GLU A 242 4.76 18.77 1.08
CA GLU A 242 3.69 18.68 2.10
C GLU A 242 4.22 18.23 3.46
N ILE A 243 5.11 17.23 3.48
CA ILE A 243 5.77 16.75 4.71
C ILE A 243 6.57 17.89 5.34
N LYS A 244 7.36 18.62 4.56
CA LYS A 244 8.13 19.77 5.06
C LYS A 244 7.22 20.89 5.56
N GLY A 245 6.04 21.06 4.95
CA GLY A 245 5.01 22.00 5.38
C GLY A 245 4.26 21.57 6.64
N GLY A 246 4.41 20.32 7.10
CA GLY A 246 3.75 19.79 8.29
C GLY A 246 2.26 19.45 8.10
N THR A 247 1.81 19.28 6.85
CA THR A 247 0.38 19.06 6.54
C THR A 247 0.01 17.59 6.31
N LEU A 248 0.96 16.66 6.50
CA LEU A 248 0.75 15.25 6.18
C LEU A 248 0.02 14.47 7.30
N GLN A 249 -0.86 13.55 6.91
CA GLN A 249 -1.28 12.44 7.77
C GLN A 249 -0.25 11.30 7.66
N GLU A 250 0.52 11.05 8.72
CA GLU A 250 1.36 9.84 8.81
C GLU A 250 0.52 8.64 9.27
N ILE A 251 0.59 7.52 8.54
CA ILE A 251 -0.01 6.27 8.97
C ILE A 251 1.11 5.30 9.37
N ARG A 252 1.11 4.91 10.64
CA ARG A 252 2.08 3.97 11.23
C ARG A 252 1.47 2.58 11.27
N SER A 253 2.29 1.53 11.18
CA SER A 253 1.81 0.17 11.40
C SER A 253 1.18 0.08 12.79
N ALA A 254 0.08 -0.66 12.92
CA ALA A 254 -0.54 -0.95 14.21
C ALA A 254 0.31 -1.96 15.01
N GLY A 255 1.51 -1.55 15.41
CA GLY A 255 2.31 -2.18 16.46
C GLY A 255 2.27 -1.25 17.68
N VAL A 256 1.38 -1.56 18.62
CA VAL A 256 1.16 -0.75 19.82
C VAL A 256 2.29 -1.00 20.83
N ASN A 257 3.09 0.06 21.09
CA ASN A 257 3.98 0.30 22.24
C ASN A 257 4.96 -0.81 22.67
#